data_AF-A0A9D3MIJ6-F1
#
_entry.id   AF-A0A9D3MIJ6-F1
#
_cell.length_a   1.000
_cell.length_b   1.000
_cell.length_c   1.000
_cell.angle_alpha   90.00
_cell.angle_beta   90.00
_cell.angle_gamma   90.00
#
_symmetry.space_group_name_H-M   'P 1'
#
loop_
_entity.id
_entity.type
_entity.pdbx_description
1 polymer ?
#
loop_
_entity_poly.entity_id
_entity_poly.type
_entity_poly.pdbx_seq_one_letter_code
_entity_poly.pdbx_strand_id
1 'polypeptide(L)'
;MNFSPSATVRDVTGQLRNPEHFCYGDESMWAWEEGRLSDDIKEEHRKVEEAELIIFQFPMYWFSVPAILKGWLDRVLTQGFAFSLVKMYNNGIFKDKKAILSFSTGAPESMFLPDGINGDMNVTLWPLQNGVLHFCGFQVLAPQIFWAPTFCPPQVRKAMLEGWRARLGGLWEEAPLTFAPSELFDLSFTGGYRLWPHLKEERSGEPYGITTGHHLGKPLPPNNQIKVTPQDDQTRATPPDDHAHPKN
;
A
#
# COMPACT_ATOMS: atom_id res chain seq x y z
N MET A 1 7.12 -21.60 -8.93
CA MET A 1 6.56 -21.84 -7.60
C MET A 1 5.14 -22.37 -7.78
N ASN A 2 4.79 -23.49 -7.15
CA ASN A 2 3.42 -24.01 -7.13
C ASN A 2 2.69 -23.42 -5.91
N PHE A 3 2.61 -22.09 -5.84
CA PHE A 3 2.10 -21.36 -4.67
C PHE A 3 0.59 -21.56 -4.53
N SER A 4 0.13 -21.93 -3.35
CA SER A 4 -1.31 -22.06 -3.04
C SER A 4 -1.90 -20.69 -2.69
N PRO A 5 -2.88 -20.17 -3.44
CA PRO A 5 -3.43 -18.84 -3.17
C PRO A 5 -4.56 -18.82 -2.13
N SER A 6 -4.98 -19.98 -1.63
CA SER A 6 -6.10 -20.07 -0.70
C SER A 6 -5.61 -20.03 0.74
N ALA A 7 -6.00 -18.97 1.47
CA ALA A 7 -5.86 -18.90 2.92
C ALA A 7 -6.79 -19.93 3.59
N THR A 8 -6.22 -20.94 4.24
CA THR A 8 -6.99 -22.04 4.85
C THR A 8 -6.34 -22.52 6.14
N VAL A 9 -7.03 -23.40 6.87
CA VAL A 9 -6.50 -24.08 8.06
C VAL A 9 -5.14 -24.77 7.83
N ARG A 10 -4.81 -25.14 6.58
CA ARG A 10 -3.54 -25.79 6.22
C ARG A 10 -2.32 -24.88 6.36
N ASP A 11 -2.54 -23.58 6.49
CA ASP A 11 -1.48 -22.59 6.73
C ASP A 11 -0.97 -22.65 8.17
N VAL A 12 -1.70 -23.31 9.06
CA VAL A 12 -1.33 -23.52 10.47
C VAL A 12 -0.92 -24.97 10.67
N THR A 13 0.30 -25.18 11.14
CA THR A 13 0.81 -26.50 11.55
C THR A 13 0.55 -26.73 13.04
N GLY A 14 0.32 -27.99 13.41
CA GLY A 14 0.00 -28.36 14.79
C GLY A 14 -1.45 -28.09 15.19
N GLN A 15 -1.68 -27.85 16.47
CA GLN A 15 -3.02 -27.64 17.03
C GLN A 15 -3.46 -26.17 16.85
N LEU A 16 -4.72 -25.99 16.45
CA LEU A 16 -5.41 -24.69 16.48
C LEU A 16 -5.70 -24.31 17.93
N ARG A 17 -5.70 -23.01 18.24
CA ARG A 17 -6.09 -22.55 19.58
C ARG A 17 -7.61 -22.59 19.80
N ASN A 18 -8.41 -22.38 18.75
CA ASN A 18 -9.87 -22.40 18.78
C ASN A 18 -10.46 -23.15 17.56
N PRO A 19 -10.34 -24.49 17.52
CA PRO A 19 -10.78 -25.30 16.38
C PRO A 19 -12.31 -25.28 16.15
N GLU A 20 -13.11 -25.05 17.19
CA GLU A 20 -14.58 -25.00 17.08
C GLU A 20 -15.06 -23.69 16.41
N HIS A 21 -14.27 -22.62 16.53
CA HIS A 21 -14.56 -21.31 15.95
C HIS A 21 -13.33 -20.76 15.22
N PHE A 22 -12.94 -21.42 14.14
CA PHE A 22 -11.77 -21.02 13.34
C PHE A 22 -11.90 -19.59 12.80
N CYS A 23 -11.01 -18.71 13.27
CA CYS A 23 -10.80 -17.37 12.73
C CYS A 23 -9.40 -17.30 12.11
N TYR A 24 -9.30 -17.19 10.79
CA TYR A 24 -8.02 -17.25 10.09
C TYR A 24 -7.03 -16.18 10.58
N GLY A 25 -7.50 -14.94 10.79
CA GLY A 25 -6.65 -13.84 11.25
C GLY A 25 -6.00 -14.14 12.60
N ASP A 26 -6.78 -14.62 13.57
CA ASP A 26 -6.28 -14.94 14.91
C ASP A 26 -5.37 -16.17 14.89
N GLU A 27 -5.79 -17.25 14.22
CA GLU A 27 -5.03 -18.50 14.17
C GLU A 27 -3.71 -18.36 13.42
N SER A 28 -3.68 -17.60 12.31
CA SER A 28 -2.45 -17.33 11.56
C SER A 28 -1.49 -16.42 12.35
N MET A 29 -2.00 -15.43 13.09
CA MET A 29 -1.19 -14.60 13.99
C MET A 29 -0.54 -15.44 15.08
N TRP A 30 -1.31 -16.27 15.79
CA TRP A 30 -0.76 -17.15 16.84
C TRP A 30 0.22 -18.18 16.28
N ALA A 31 -0.08 -18.73 15.10
CA ALA A 31 0.83 -19.63 14.42
C ALA A 31 2.13 -18.91 14.02
N TRP A 32 2.08 -17.64 13.63
CA TRP A 32 3.27 -16.84 13.37
C TRP A 32 4.10 -16.65 14.65
N GLU A 33 3.48 -16.23 15.75
CA GLU A 33 4.16 -16.02 17.05
C GLU A 33 4.89 -17.28 17.54
N GLU A 34 4.31 -18.46 17.27
CA GLU A 34 4.84 -19.76 17.71
C GLU A 34 5.71 -20.46 16.65
N GLY A 35 5.96 -19.84 15.49
CA GLY A 35 6.74 -20.46 14.41
C GLY A 35 6.06 -21.67 13.75
N ARG A 36 4.73 -21.74 13.79
CA ARG A 36 3.88 -22.82 13.30
C ARG A 36 3.16 -22.53 11.97
N LEU A 37 3.49 -21.45 11.27
CA LEU A 37 3.02 -21.28 9.89
C LEU A 37 3.55 -22.38 8.95
N SER A 38 2.86 -22.62 7.84
CA SER A 38 3.32 -23.52 6.78
C SER A 38 4.65 -23.05 6.19
N ASP A 39 5.46 -24.02 5.72
CA ASP A 39 6.84 -23.74 5.28
C ASP A 39 6.90 -22.79 4.07
N ASP A 40 5.90 -22.83 3.20
CA ASP A 40 5.82 -21.90 2.07
C ASP A 40 5.57 -20.46 2.52
N ILE A 41 4.74 -20.22 3.54
CA ILE A 41 4.55 -18.87 4.10
C ILE A 41 5.81 -18.40 4.81
N LYS A 42 6.47 -19.27 5.59
CA LYS A 42 7.74 -18.95 6.26
C LYS A 42 8.83 -18.52 5.27
N GLU A 43 8.94 -19.19 4.14
CA GLU A 43 9.90 -18.84 3.10
C GLU A 43 9.57 -17.49 2.44
N GLU A 44 8.30 -17.15 2.24
CA GLU A 44 7.90 -15.84 1.75
C GLU A 44 8.13 -14.74 2.80
N HIS A 45 7.87 -15.01 4.09
CA HIS A 45 8.20 -14.10 5.19
C HIS A 45 9.71 -13.77 5.19
N ARG A 46 10.58 -14.79 5.10
CA ARG A 46 12.04 -14.62 5.04
C ARG A 46 12.46 -13.67 3.91
N LYS A 47 11.90 -13.85 2.70
CA LYS A 47 12.18 -12.96 1.55
C LYS A 47 11.74 -11.52 1.81
N VAL A 48 10.57 -11.33 2.41
CA VAL A 48 10.05 -10.00 2.75
C VAL A 48 10.90 -9.33 3.84
N GLU A 49 11.38 -10.08 4.82
CA GLU A 49 12.29 -9.59 5.87
C GLU A 49 13.62 -9.13 5.27
N GLU A 50 14.21 -9.92 4.37
CA GLU A 50 15.49 -9.61 3.71
C GLU A 50 15.39 -8.45 2.70
N ALA A 51 14.22 -8.24 2.08
CA ALA A 51 14.07 -7.24 1.03
C ALA A 51 13.96 -5.81 1.58
N GLU A 52 14.77 -4.89 1.07
CA GLU A 52 14.62 -3.44 1.30
C GLU A 52 13.64 -2.79 0.30
N LEU A 53 13.51 -3.40 -0.88
CA LEU A 53 12.61 -3.00 -1.96
C LEU A 53 11.86 -4.23 -2.48
N ILE A 54 10.54 -4.11 -2.62
CA ILE A 54 9.68 -5.17 -3.20
C ILE A 54 9.03 -4.67 -4.49
N ILE A 55 9.23 -5.41 -5.58
CA ILE A 55 8.62 -5.14 -6.89
C ILE A 55 7.50 -6.15 -7.14
N PHE A 56 6.26 -5.68 -7.21
CA PHE A 56 5.11 -6.49 -7.58
C PHE A 56 4.90 -6.44 -9.08
N GLN A 57 5.36 -7.48 -9.80
CA GLN A 57 5.18 -7.59 -11.26
C GLN A 57 3.93 -8.41 -11.60
N PHE A 58 2.95 -7.82 -12.32
CA PHE A 58 1.73 -8.54 -12.71
C PHE A 58 1.02 -7.98 -13.95
N PRO A 59 0.20 -8.76 -14.67
CA PRO A 59 -0.82 -8.19 -15.55
C PRO A 59 -2.02 -7.73 -14.71
N MET A 60 -2.55 -6.54 -14.99
CA MET A 60 -3.81 -6.09 -14.37
C MET A 60 -4.95 -6.97 -14.84
N TYR A 61 -5.60 -7.66 -13.90
CA TYR A 61 -6.81 -8.46 -14.15
C TYR A 61 -7.95 -7.91 -13.32
N TRP A 62 -9.09 -7.66 -13.99
CA TRP A 62 -10.30 -7.13 -13.34
C TRP A 62 -10.01 -5.92 -12.43
N PHE A 63 -9.27 -4.93 -12.97
CA PHE A 63 -8.90 -3.70 -12.26
C PHE A 63 -8.10 -3.93 -10.97
N SER A 64 -7.44 -5.08 -10.86
CA SER A 64 -6.68 -5.47 -9.67
C SER A 64 -5.51 -6.40 -10.02
N VAL A 65 -4.93 -7.02 -8.99
CA VAL A 65 -3.90 -8.05 -9.11
C VAL A 65 -4.51 -9.40 -9.52
N PRO A 66 -3.77 -10.29 -10.18
CA PRO A 66 -4.20 -11.67 -10.41
C PRO A 66 -4.54 -12.39 -9.11
N ALA A 67 -5.50 -13.33 -9.16
CA ALA A 67 -5.95 -14.07 -7.97
C ALA A 67 -4.81 -14.74 -7.20
N ILE A 68 -3.79 -15.25 -7.90
CA ILE A 68 -2.61 -15.83 -7.24
C ILE A 68 -1.82 -14.82 -6.40
N LEU A 69 -1.69 -13.58 -6.90
CA LEU A 69 -1.02 -12.50 -6.16
C LEU A 69 -1.92 -11.99 -5.03
N LYS A 70 -3.24 -11.90 -5.22
CA LYS A 70 -4.16 -11.60 -4.12
C LYS A 70 -4.06 -12.63 -2.99
N GLY A 71 -4.03 -13.91 -3.33
CA GLY A 71 -3.84 -14.99 -2.39
C GLY A 71 -2.47 -14.96 -1.69
N TRP A 72 -1.42 -14.53 -2.40
CA TRP A 72 -0.12 -14.28 -1.78
C TRP A 72 -0.21 -13.17 -0.73
N LEU A 73 -0.85 -12.04 -1.05
CA LEU A 73 -1.06 -10.95 -0.10
C LEU A 73 -1.85 -11.43 1.13
N ASP A 74 -2.91 -12.22 0.93
CA ASP A 74 -3.77 -12.72 2.02
C ASP A 74 -3.06 -13.71 2.96
N ARG A 75 -2.14 -14.52 2.43
CA ARG A 75 -1.41 -15.53 3.22
C ARG A 75 -0.11 -15.03 3.83
N VAL A 76 0.60 -14.13 3.13
CA VAL A 76 1.95 -13.67 3.52
C VAL A 76 1.91 -12.40 4.34
N LEU A 77 0.94 -11.51 4.13
CA LEU A 77 0.79 -10.31 4.97
C LEU A 77 0.05 -10.65 6.27
N THR A 78 0.63 -11.57 7.04
CA THR A 78 0.07 -12.09 8.30
C THR A 78 0.04 -11.02 9.39
N GLN A 79 -1.01 -10.99 10.20
CA GLN A 79 -1.10 -10.10 11.37
C GLN A 79 0.05 -10.39 12.35
N GLY A 80 0.64 -9.34 12.91
CA GLY A 80 1.85 -9.41 13.75
C GLY A 80 3.14 -9.35 12.92
N PHE A 81 3.18 -10.03 11.77
CA PHE A 81 4.30 -9.99 10.83
C PHE A 81 4.31 -8.73 9.96
N ALA A 82 3.22 -8.47 9.24
CA ALA A 82 3.14 -7.40 8.23
C ALA A 82 2.37 -6.16 8.70
N PHE A 83 1.42 -6.34 9.62
CA PHE A 83 0.62 -5.24 10.16
C PHE A 83 0.16 -5.53 11.60
N SER A 84 -0.26 -4.48 12.30
CA SER A 84 -1.03 -4.59 13.55
C SER A 84 -1.95 -3.39 13.71
N LEU A 85 -2.97 -3.50 14.56
CA LEU A 85 -3.88 -2.37 14.83
C LEU A 85 -3.22 -1.21 15.59
N VAL A 86 -2.04 -1.43 16.20
CA VAL A 86 -1.25 -0.38 16.87
C VAL A 86 -0.19 0.25 15.96
N LYS A 87 0.20 -0.44 14.88
CA LYS A 87 1.21 0.00 13.91
C LYS A 87 0.62 -0.14 12.50
N MET A 88 -0.04 0.93 12.06
CA MET A 88 -0.68 1.03 10.75
C MET A 88 -0.13 2.23 9.95
N TYR A 89 -0.25 2.17 8.63
CA TYR A 89 0.11 3.27 7.72
C TYR A 89 1.56 3.74 7.90
N ASN A 90 1.84 5.04 7.98
CA ASN A 90 3.19 5.58 8.16
C ASN A 90 3.92 5.08 9.43
N ASN A 91 3.20 4.51 10.39
CA ASN A 91 3.75 3.89 11.60
C ASN A 91 3.79 2.35 11.52
N GLY A 92 3.52 1.77 10.34
CA GLY A 92 3.48 0.35 10.06
C GLY A 92 4.81 -0.39 10.20
N ILE A 93 4.76 -1.71 10.16
CA ILE A 93 5.92 -2.59 10.40
C ILE A 93 6.97 -2.42 9.30
N PHE A 94 6.56 -2.22 8.05
CA PHE A 94 7.43 -2.09 6.89
C PHE A 94 7.75 -0.64 6.50
N LYS A 95 7.70 0.29 7.45
CA LYS A 95 7.94 1.74 7.21
C LYS A 95 9.30 2.09 6.59
N ASP A 96 10.30 1.25 6.82
CA ASP A 96 11.66 1.45 6.30
C ASP A 96 11.89 0.74 4.95
N LYS A 97 10.87 0.05 4.42
CA LYS A 97 10.93 -0.68 3.14
C LYS A 97 10.18 0.07 2.04
N LYS A 98 10.67 -0.05 0.80
CA LYS A 98 10.01 0.49 -0.40
C LYS A 98 9.22 -0.59 -1.13
N ALA A 99 8.10 -0.21 -1.75
CA ALA A 99 7.33 -1.10 -2.62
C ALA A 99 6.92 -0.39 -3.91
N ILE A 100 6.90 -1.12 -5.02
CA ILE A 100 6.43 -0.61 -6.32
C ILE A 100 5.53 -1.64 -7.02
N LEU A 101 4.46 -1.13 -7.61
CA LEU A 101 3.60 -1.88 -8.53
C LEU A 101 4.16 -1.72 -9.94
N SER A 102 4.53 -2.82 -10.58
CA SER A 102 4.97 -2.86 -11.98
C SER A 102 4.01 -3.74 -12.77
N PHE A 103 3.15 -3.14 -13.60
CA PHE A 103 2.08 -3.92 -14.24
C PHE A 103 1.77 -3.50 -15.65
N SER A 104 1.21 -4.45 -16.41
CA SER A 104 0.72 -4.22 -17.76
C SER A 104 -0.79 -4.19 -17.81
N THR A 105 -1.36 -3.33 -18.65
CA THR A 105 -2.80 -3.28 -18.90
C THR A 105 -3.16 -3.88 -20.26
N GLY A 106 -4.42 -4.29 -20.44
CA GLY A 106 -4.96 -4.60 -21.76
C GLY A 106 -5.38 -3.36 -22.56
N ALA A 107 -5.63 -2.23 -21.89
CA ALA A 107 -6.16 -1.00 -22.48
C ALA A 107 -5.14 0.15 -22.46
N PRO A 108 -5.19 1.08 -23.44
CA PRO A 108 -4.31 2.24 -23.48
C PRO A 108 -4.58 3.19 -22.30
N GLU A 109 -3.58 4.04 -22.00
CA GLU A 109 -3.65 5.04 -20.93
C GLU A 109 -4.90 5.94 -21.04
N SER A 110 -5.28 6.33 -22.25
CA SER A 110 -6.42 7.22 -22.50
C SER A 110 -7.74 6.70 -21.93
N MET A 111 -7.92 5.37 -21.83
CA MET A 111 -9.13 4.81 -21.23
C MET A 111 -9.19 5.00 -19.72
N PHE A 112 -8.04 5.27 -19.07
CA PHE A 112 -7.91 5.43 -17.62
C PHE A 112 -7.63 6.87 -17.18
N LEU A 113 -7.75 7.83 -18.11
CA LEU A 113 -7.83 9.25 -17.76
C LEU A 113 -9.16 9.54 -17.05
N PRO A 114 -9.32 10.68 -16.34
CA PRO A 114 -10.56 11.02 -15.63
C PRO A 114 -11.82 11.06 -16.51
N ASP A 115 -11.66 11.31 -17.81
CA ASP A 115 -12.70 11.30 -18.85
C ASP A 115 -12.72 10.01 -19.70
N GLY A 116 -11.86 9.05 -19.36
CA GLY A 116 -11.78 7.74 -20.00
C GLY A 116 -12.87 6.79 -19.51
N ILE A 117 -13.26 5.85 -20.38
CA ILE A 117 -14.37 4.91 -20.11
C ILE A 117 -14.11 3.96 -18.93
N ASN A 118 -12.86 3.69 -18.59
CA ASN A 118 -12.49 2.85 -17.45
C ASN A 118 -12.40 3.63 -16.12
N GLY A 119 -12.48 4.97 -16.18
CA GLY A 119 -12.32 5.85 -15.03
C GLY A 119 -10.86 6.05 -14.60
N ASP A 120 -10.66 7.00 -13.69
CA ASP A 120 -9.35 7.45 -13.24
C ASP A 120 -8.51 6.32 -12.60
N MET A 121 -7.32 6.06 -13.15
CA MET A 121 -6.36 5.09 -12.61
C MET A 121 -6.01 5.35 -11.14
N ASN A 122 -6.04 6.60 -10.68
CA ASN A 122 -5.76 6.92 -9.28
C ASN A 122 -6.73 6.20 -8.33
N VAL A 123 -8.01 6.14 -8.69
CA VAL A 123 -9.05 5.46 -7.90
C VAL A 123 -8.84 3.94 -7.92
N THR A 124 -8.43 3.40 -9.06
CA THR A 124 -8.20 1.96 -9.25
C THR A 124 -7.03 1.47 -8.40
N LEU A 125 -5.95 2.25 -8.27
CA LEU A 125 -4.75 1.85 -7.53
C LEU A 125 -4.86 2.07 -6.01
N TRP A 126 -5.73 2.98 -5.57
CA TRP A 126 -5.86 3.34 -4.16
C TRP A 126 -6.02 2.14 -3.20
N PRO A 127 -6.90 1.15 -3.45
CA PRO A 127 -7.06 0.03 -2.53
C PRO A 127 -5.78 -0.79 -2.34
N LEU A 128 -4.97 -0.93 -3.39
CA LEU A 128 -3.73 -1.71 -3.33
C LEU A 128 -2.58 -0.90 -2.73
N GLN A 129 -2.40 0.33 -3.18
CA GLN A 129 -1.31 1.19 -2.71
C GLN A 129 -1.53 1.66 -1.27
N ASN A 130 -2.71 2.18 -0.94
CA ASN A 130 -3.01 2.62 0.43
C ASN A 130 -3.44 1.46 1.34
N GLY A 131 -4.43 0.69 0.89
CA GLY A 131 -5.11 -0.31 1.73
C GLY A 131 -4.30 -1.59 2.00
N VAL A 132 -3.30 -1.90 1.16
CA VAL A 132 -2.44 -3.07 1.35
C VAL A 132 -1.00 -2.64 1.65
N LEU A 133 -0.35 -1.94 0.73
CA LEU A 133 1.08 -1.63 0.87
C LEU A 133 1.33 -0.60 1.97
N HIS A 134 0.72 0.58 1.86
CA HIS A 134 0.93 1.64 2.84
C HIS A 134 0.40 1.24 4.21
N PHE A 135 -0.73 0.51 4.30
CA PHE A 135 -1.25 -0.02 5.55
C PHE A 135 -0.21 -0.86 6.33
N CYS A 136 0.57 -1.70 5.63
CA CYS A 136 1.67 -2.46 6.23
C CYS A 136 2.90 -1.61 6.57
N GLY A 137 2.97 -0.38 6.08
CA GLY A 137 4.06 0.57 6.34
C GLY A 137 4.83 1.02 5.10
N PHE A 138 4.74 0.30 3.98
CA PHE A 138 5.64 0.54 2.85
C PHE A 138 5.65 2.01 2.39
N GLN A 139 6.84 2.49 2.07
CA GLN A 139 7.05 3.66 1.23
C GLN A 139 6.71 3.27 -0.21
N VAL A 140 5.51 3.63 -0.67
CA VAL A 140 5.03 3.20 -1.99
C VAL A 140 5.54 4.15 -3.07
N LEU A 141 6.31 3.62 -4.02
CA LEU A 141 6.81 4.40 -5.17
C LEU A 141 5.74 4.53 -6.26
N ALA A 142 5.92 5.52 -7.15
CA ALA A 142 5.05 5.69 -8.31
C ALA A 142 5.02 4.39 -9.14
N PRO A 143 3.86 3.93 -9.62
CA PRO A 143 3.76 2.65 -10.33
C PRO A 143 4.51 2.69 -11.65
N GLN A 144 5.01 1.54 -12.10
CA GLN A 144 5.47 1.33 -13.47
C GLN A 144 4.32 0.71 -14.28
N ILE A 145 3.70 1.49 -15.16
CA ILE A 145 2.55 1.03 -15.95
C ILE A 145 2.96 0.83 -17.41
N PHE A 146 2.77 -0.39 -17.90
CA PHE A 146 2.94 -0.74 -19.31
C PHE A 146 1.57 -0.75 -19.99
N TRP A 147 1.24 0.35 -20.67
CA TRP A 147 -0.05 0.53 -21.30
C TRP A 147 -0.18 -0.29 -22.59
N ALA A 148 -1.14 -1.22 -22.62
CA ALA A 148 -1.55 -1.97 -23.82
C ALA A 148 -0.39 -2.58 -24.65
N PRO A 149 0.62 -3.25 -24.06
CA PRO A 149 1.82 -3.70 -24.78
C PRO A 149 1.51 -4.66 -25.93
N THR A 150 0.41 -5.42 -25.85
CA THR A 150 -0.07 -6.32 -26.91
C THR A 150 -0.39 -5.59 -28.21
N PHE A 151 -0.78 -4.32 -28.14
CA PHE A 151 -1.11 -3.47 -29.30
C PHE A 151 0.09 -2.63 -29.79
N CYS A 152 1.23 -2.71 -29.11
CA CYS A 152 2.42 -1.94 -29.45
C CYS A 152 3.35 -2.71 -30.42
N PRO A 153 4.01 -2.03 -31.37
CA PRO A 153 5.07 -2.64 -32.18
C PRO A 153 6.25 -3.17 -31.34
N PRO A 154 7.04 -4.13 -31.84
CA PRO A 154 8.21 -4.67 -31.12
C PRO A 154 9.19 -3.60 -30.62
N GLN A 155 9.41 -2.53 -31.39
CA GLN A 155 10.30 -1.43 -31.03
C GLN A 155 9.80 -0.67 -29.80
N VAL A 156 8.48 -0.45 -29.70
CA VAL A 156 7.86 0.22 -28.54
C VAL A 156 7.95 -0.67 -27.30
N ARG A 157 7.70 -1.99 -27.43
CA ARG A 157 7.88 -2.92 -26.31
C ARG A 157 9.34 -2.99 -25.84
N LYS A 158 10.30 -2.90 -26.78
CA LYS A 158 11.72 -2.82 -26.43
C LYS A 158 12.03 -1.54 -25.65
N ALA A 159 11.52 -0.39 -26.11
CA ALA A 159 11.68 0.88 -25.41
C ALA A 159 11.05 0.87 -24.00
N MET A 160 9.89 0.21 -23.82
CA MET A 160 9.29 -0.02 -22.49
C MET A 160 10.25 -0.76 -21.55
N LEU A 161 10.87 -1.85 -22.01
CA LEU A 161 11.83 -2.63 -21.22
C LEU A 161 13.12 -1.84 -20.93
N GLU A 162 13.62 -1.09 -21.90
CA GLU A 162 14.81 -0.23 -21.76
C GLU A 162 14.54 0.90 -20.76
N GLY A 163 13.37 1.56 -20.83
CA GLY A 163 12.96 2.58 -19.88
C GLY A 163 12.81 2.04 -18.45
N TRP A 164 12.22 0.85 -18.30
CA TRP A 164 12.13 0.21 -16.98
C TRP A 164 13.50 -0.14 -16.41
N ARG A 165 14.41 -0.68 -17.24
CA ARG A 165 15.80 -0.93 -16.84
C ARG A 165 16.51 0.36 -16.40
N ALA A 166 16.32 1.46 -17.12
CA ALA A 166 16.91 2.74 -16.76
C ALA A 166 16.39 3.24 -15.41
N ARG A 167 15.07 3.19 -15.20
CA ARG A 167 14.44 3.60 -13.94
C ARG A 167 14.92 2.79 -12.74
N LEU A 168 15.06 1.47 -12.90
CA LEU A 168 15.59 0.58 -11.85
C LEU A 168 16.96 1.04 -11.33
N GLY A 169 17.78 1.70 -12.15
CA GLY A 169 19.10 2.22 -11.75
C GLY A 169 19.05 3.41 -10.78
N GLY A 170 17.92 4.12 -10.67
CA GLY A 170 17.73 5.27 -9.78
C GLY A 170 16.58 5.10 -8.78
N LEU A 171 15.94 3.93 -8.74
CA LEU A 171 14.70 3.70 -8.02
C LEU A 171 14.83 3.94 -6.50
N TRP A 172 16.03 3.74 -5.94
CA TRP A 172 16.28 3.96 -4.52
C TRP A 172 16.21 5.44 -4.12
N GLU A 173 16.54 6.35 -5.03
CA GLU A 173 16.52 7.80 -4.78
C GLU A 173 15.15 8.43 -5.08
N GLU A 174 14.22 7.66 -5.66
CA GLU A 174 12.87 8.15 -5.90
C GLU A 174 12.15 8.42 -4.57
N ALA A 175 11.53 9.61 -4.50
CA ALA A 175 10.58 9.93 -3.45
C ALA A 175 9.32 9.05 -3.58
N PRO A 176 8.74 8.60 -2.45
CA PRO A 176 7.48 7.86 -2.48
C PRO A 176 6.28 8.76 -2.84
N LEU A 177 5.17 8.11 -3.21
CA LEU A 177 3.86 8.73 -3.29
C LEU A 177 3.42 9.27 -1.92
N THR A 178 2.52 10.25 -1.94
CA THR A 178 2.00 10.88 -0.71
C THR A 178 0.68 10.26 -0.27
N PHE A 179 0.62 9.93 1.03
CA PHE A 179 -0.58 9.45 1.71
C PHE A 179 -0.93 10.39 2.87
N ALA A 180 -2.14 10.28 3.41
CA ALA A 180 -2.53 11.04 4.59
C ALA A 180 -1.80 10.46 5.82
N PRO A 181 -0.96 11.22 6.53
CA PRO A 181 -0.30 10.74 7.74
C PRO A 181 -1.34 10.34 8.80
N SER A 182 -1.05 9.28 9.56
CA SER A 182 -1.96 8.75 10.58
C SER A 182 -2.21 9.74 11.72
N GLU A 183 -1.32 10.70 11.92
CA GLU A 183 -1.40 11.79 12.90
C GLU A 183 -2.59 12.74 12.62
N LEU A 184 -3.13 12.74 11.40
CA LEU A 184 -4.32 13.52 11.07
C LEU A 184 -5.61 12.92 11.62
N PHE A 185 -5.57 11.68 12.14
CA PHE A 185 -6.74 10.92 12.54
C PHE A 185 -6.75 10.62 14.03
N ASP A 186 -7.95 10.56 14.61
CA ASP A 186 -8.18 10.01 15.93
C ASP A 186 -8.21 8.48 15.83
N LEU A 187 -7.06 7.83 16.10
CA LEU A 187 -6.89 6.37 16.01
C LEU A 187 -7.50 5.60 17.20
N SER A 188 -8.43 6.20 17.94
CA SER A 188 -9.18 5.52 19.01
C SER A 188 -10.53 4.99 18.52
N PHE A 189 -11.03 3.95 19.18
CA PHE A 189 -12.39 3.45 18.95
C PHE A 189 -13.45 4.52 19.24
N THR A 190 -13.23 5.35 20.26
CA THR A 190 -14.12 6.47 20.60
C THR A 190 -14.13 7.56 19.53
N GLY A 191 -12.98 7.86 18.93
CA GLY A 191 -12.84 8.79 17.80
C GLY A 191 -13.27 8.21 16.46
N GLY A 192 -13.40 6.88 16.39
CA GLY A 192 -13.89 6.17 15.22
C GLY A 192 -12.92 6.18 14.03
N TYR A 193 -11.62 6.35 14.26
CA TYR A 193 -10.60 6.37 13.20
C TYR A 193 -10.84 7.46 12.15
N ARG A 194 -11.33 8.63 12.60
CA ARG A 194 -11.71 9.75 11.72
C ARG A 194 -10.73 10.90 11.82
N LEU A 195 -10.65 11.66 10.72
CA LEU A 195 -9.89 12.91 10.66
C LEU A 195 -10.35 13.85 11.78
N TRP A 196 -9.39 14.45 12.50
CA TRP A 196 -9.69 15.38 13.58
C TRP A 196 -10.61 16.52 13.11
N PRO A 197 -11.61 16.94 13.92
CA PRO A 197 -12.56 17.97 13.49
C PRO A 197 -11.92 19.29 13.06
N HIS A 198 -10.94 19.80 13.81
CA HIS A 198 -10.26 21.06 13.50
C HIS A 198 -9.53 21.02 12.14
N LEU A 199 -8.91 19.88 11.79
CA LEU A 199 -8.25 19.69 10.49
C LEU A 199 -9.21 19.70 9.31
N LYS A 200 -10.50 19.38 9.50
CA LYS A 200 -11.50 19.51 8.43
C LYS A 200 -11.77 20.98 8.11
N GLU A 201 -11.83 21.81 9.14
CA GLU A 201 -12.11 23.24 9.02
C GLU A 201 -10.93 23.98 8.40
N GLU A 202 -9.71 23.74 8.91
CA GLU A 202 -8.47 24.31 8.38
C GLU A 202 -8.29 24.05 6.88
N ARG A 203 -8.70 22.87 6.43
CA ARG A 203 -8.56 22.45 5.03
C ARG A 203 -9.76 22.78 4.17
N SER A 204 -10.76 23.50 4.67
CA SER A 204 -11.97 23.83 3.92
C SER A 204 -11.68 24.69 2.69
N GLY A 205 -10.67 25.57 2.76
CA GLY A 205 -10.22 26.42 1.65
C GLY A 205 -9.41 25.72 0.55
N GLU A 206 -8.91 24.50 0.80
CA GLU A 206 -8.09 23.77 -0.18
C GLU A 206 -8.89 23.35 -1.43
N PRO A 207 -8.36 23.48 -2.65
CA PRO A 207 -9.08 23.14 -3.87
C PRO A 207 -9.30 21.62 -4.05
N TYR A 208 -8.47 20.80 -3.41
CA TYR A 208 -8.51 19.34 -3.48
C TYR A 208 -8.65 18.72 -2.09
N GLY A 209 -8.98 17.42 -2.05
CA GLY A 209 -8.84 16.63 -0.84
C GLY A 209 -7.38 16.36 -0.47
N ILE A 210 -7.16 15.48 0.52
CA ILE A 210 -5.81 15.14 1.01
C ILE A 210 -5.12 14.16 0.05
N THR A 211 -5.87 13.16 -0.38
CA THR A 211 -5.42 12.04 -1.24
C THR A 211 -6.63 11.54 -2.05
N THR A 212 -6.43 10.53 -2.91
CA THR A 212 -7.52 9.89 -3.64
C THR A 212 -8.62 9.34 -2.72
N GLY A 213 -8.28 8.61 -1.66
CA GLY A 213 -9.28 8.08 -0.72
C GLY A 213 -9.78 9.08 0.32
N HIS A 214 -8.94 10.05 0.68
CA HIS A 214 -9.31 11.12 1.61
C HIS A 214 -9.67 12.41 0.87
N HIS A 215 -10.63 12.29 -0.07
CA HIS A 215 -11.03 13.39 -0.94
C HIS A 215 -11.94 14.42 -0.24
N LEU A 216 -12.54 14.07 0.90
CA LEU A 216 -13.37 14.96 1.74
C LEU A 216 -14.54 15.62 0.99
N GLY A 217 -15.10 14.95 -0.03
CA GLY A 217 -16.15 15.50 -0.88
C GLY A 217 -15.67 16.55 -1.91
N LYS A 218 -14.36 16.77 -2.00
CA LYS A 218 -13.70 17.67 -2.95
C LYS A 218 -13.19 16.91 -4.19
N PRO A 219 -12.76 17.61 -5.24
CA PRO A 219 -12.02 17.00 -6.34
C PRO A 219 -10.78 16.23 -5.84
N LEU A 220 -10.44 15.15 -6.55
CA LEU A 220 -9.24 14.36 -6.25
C LEU A 220 -7.98 15.17 -6.55
N PRO A 221 -6.94 15.11 -5.70
CA PRO A 221 -5.64 15.66 -6.05
C PRO A 221 -5.11 14.98 -7.32
N PRO A 222 -4.72 15.75 -8.36
CA PRO A 222 -4.27 15.16 -9.61
C PRO A 222 -3.07 14.23 -9.41
N ASN A 223 -3.12 13.05 -10.04
CA ASN A 223 -2.02 12.10 -10.07
C ASN A 223 -1.56 11.51 -8.71
N ASN A 224 -2.31 11.68 -7.62
CA ASN A 224 -1.89 11.29 -6.26
C ASN A 224 -1.35 9.86 -6.12
N GLN A 225 -1.83 8.92 -6.94
CA GLN A 225 -1.46 7.50 -6.91
C GLN A 225 -0.55 7.07 -8.08
N ILE A 226 -0.25 7.97 -9.01
CA ILE A 226 0.52 7.67 -10.24
C ILE A 226 1.79 8.51 -10.40
N LYS A 227 1.91 9.67 -9.74
CA LYS A 227 3.10 10.52 -9.76
C LYS A 227 3.39 11.07 -8.38
N VAL A 228 4.68 11.32 -8.11
CA VAL A 228 5.09 12.09 -6.94
C VAL A 228 4.64 13.52 -7.15
N THR A 229 3.78 14.01 -6.26
CA THR A 229 3.48 15.44 -6.18
C THR A 229 4.64 16.11 -5.45
N PRO A 230 5.21 17.21 -5.96
CA PRO A 230 6.14 18.02 -5.18
C PRO A 230 5.45 18.41 -3.87
N GLN A 231 6.06 18.11 -2.73
CA GLN A 231 5.58 18.66 -1.46
C GLN A 231 5.80 20.17 -1.51
N ASP A 232 4.73 20.95 -1.42
CA ASP A 232 4.86 22.32 -0.94
C ASP A 232 5.38 22.23 0.50
N ASP A 233 6.53 22.84 0.74
CA ASP A 233 7.32 22.84 1.97
C ASP A 233 6.60 23.58 3.12
N GLN A 234 5.41 23.11 3.52
CA GLN A 234 4.56 23.75 4.53
C GLN A 234 4.62 23.11 5.93
N THR A 235 5.35 22.02 6.13
CA THR A 235 5.52 21.44 7.47
C THR A 235 6.83 21.86 8.11
N ARG A 236 6.92 23.15 8.46
CA ARG A 236 7.81 23.64 9.55
C ARG A 236 6.97 24.25 10.67
N ALA A 237 5.95 23.53 11.12
CA ALA A 237 5.33 23.79 12.41
C ALA A 237 6.16 23.08 13.49
N THR A 238 7.12 23.80 14.06
CA THR A 238 7.75 23.43 15.33
C THR A 238 6.66 23.27 16.40
N PRO A 239 6.61 22.17 17.15
CA PRO A 239 5.69 22.07 18.27
C PRO A 239 6.05 23.13 19.33
N PRO A 240 5.07 23.75 20.01
CA PRO A 240 5.36 24.61 21.14
C PRO A 240 5.98 23.78 22.28
N ASP A 241 7.08 24.30 22.80
CA ASP A 241 7.90 23.74 23.86
C ASP A 241 7.19 23.95 25.21
N ASP A 242 6.40 22.97 25.66
CA ASP A 242 5.67 23.04 26.94
C ASP A 242 6.47 22.34 28.06
N HIS A 243 7.61 22.95 28.40
CA HIS A 243 8.27 22.74 29.69
C HIS A 243 7.91 23.86 30.65
N ALA A 244 6.76 23.73 31.31
CA ALA A 244 6.43 24.50 32.50
C ALA A 244 6.21 23.56 33.70
N HIS A 245 7.29 23.25 34.41
CA HIS A 245 7.20 22.76 35.78
C HIS A 245 6.80 23.92 36.69
N PRO A 246 5.70 23.82 37.47
CA PRO A 246 5.46 24.78 38.53
C PRO A 246 6.38 24.47 39.72
N LYS A 247 7.22 25.43 40.08
CA LYS A 247 7.85 25.51 41.40
C LYS A 247 6.76 25.86 42.42
N ASN A 248 6.50 24.94 43.34
CA ASN A 248 6.48 25.14 44.81
C ASN A 248 6.05 23.86 45.50
#